data_AF-A0A3B5Q362-F1
#
_entry.id   AF-A0A3B5Q362-F1
#
_cell.length_a   1.000
_cell.length_b   1.000
_cell.length_c   1.000
_cell.angle_alpha   90.00
_cell.angle_beta   90.00
_cell.angle_gamma   90.00
#
_symmetry.space_group_name_H-M   'P 1'
#
loop_
_entity.id
_entity.type
_entity.pdbx_description
1 polymer ?
#
loop_
_entity_poly.entity_id
_entity_poly.type
_entity_poly.pdbx_seq_one_letter_code
_entity_poly.pdbx_strand_id
1 'polypeptide(L)'
;MSHSSVTSTSYRRTFGSPHPISLSSYSPVSSRLPMSGGRYGRSASPAVAARSTTYHQQRSRPAPQAPRLSYDKVDFTLAEAINQEFLATRSNEKAELQELNDRFASFIEKVRYLEQQNGALTQELNQFKGQYQHGQPNRASELFQEELRELRRQMDAVGKERDQYQLERDNLAEDVSLLKQRLEEEAQKRADAESNLVAFRKDVDDATLSRLELERKIESLMDEIEFLKKLHDEEIQDVQVSVQTHQLKMEVDSSSRPDLTGALRDIRAQYETIAMKNMQESEEWYKSKFADLTESAKRNTDALRQAKQDASESRRQIQALNCEIDAMKNTNEALLRQMREMEDQFGIEIGTYQDNVSRLEDEIRHLKEEMARHLREYQDLLNVKMALDIEIATYRKLLEGEESRAPVLPDTHGKKTVVIKTVETRDGEVEGFMT
;
A
#
# COMPACT_ATOMS: atom_id res chain seq x y z
N MET A 1 58.06 -27.71 11.34
CA MET A 1 57.81 -26.64 10.36
C MET A 1 56.48 -26.94 9.69
N SER A 2 55.42 -26.26 10.09
CA SER A 2 54.08 -26.43 9.51
C SER A 2 53.40 -25.07 9.59
N HIS A 3 53.35 -24.40 8.45
CA HIS A 3 52.82 -23.05 8.33
C HIS A 3 51.29 -23.08 8.38
N SER A 4 50.73 -22.32 9.33
CA SER A 4 49.33 -21.94 9.38
C SER A 4 49.06 -20.87 8.32
N SER A 5 48.17 -21.17 7.37
CA SER A 5 47.67 -20.21 6.40
C SER A 5 46.31 -19.69 6.87
N VAL A 6 46.32 -18.56 7.55
CA VAL A 6 45.12 -17.77 7.86
C VAL A 6 44.80 -16.93 6.63
N THR A 7 43.80 -17.33 5.84
CA THR A 7 43.22 -16.47 4.80
C THR A 7 42.15 -15.58 5.44
N SER A 8 42.58 -14.38 5.81
CA SER A 8 41.72 -13.22 6.04
C SER A 8 41.07 -12.82 4.72
N THR A 9 39.74 -12.88 4.62
CA THR A 9 39.01 -12.27 3.51
C THR A 9 38.39 -10.96 3.97
N SER A 10 38.90 -9.87 3.42
CA SER A 10 38.41 -8.51 3.59
C SER A 10 37.32 -8.25 2.54
N TYR A 11 36.05 -8.27 2.96
CA TYR A 11 34.98 -7.64 2.19
C TYR A 11 34.33 -6.54 3.03
N ARG A 12 34.67 -5.30 2.69
CA ARG A 12 34.01 -4.09 3.20
C ARG A 12 32.56 -4.09 2.70
N ARG A 13 31.63 -4.17 3.64
CA ARG A 13 30.20 -3.93 3.43
C ARG A 13 29.96 -2.42 3.24
N THR A 14 29.31 -2.04 2.15
CA THR A 14 28.53 -0.78 2.06
C THR A 14 27.26 -1.06 1.27
N PHE A 15 26.23 -1.55 1.96
CA PHE A 15 24.85 -1.33 1.54
C PHE A 15 24.10 -0.83 2.78
N GLY A 16 23.67 0.42 2.71
CA GLY A 16 22.99 1.12 3.79
C GLY A 16 21.62 0.52 4.06
N SER A 17 21.23 0.53 5.33
CA SER A 17 19.91 0.15 5.81
C SER A 17 18.82 1.09 5.28
N PRO A 18 17.57 0.62 5.15
CA PRO A 18 16.45 1.41 4.67
C PRO A 18 15.95 2.38 5.73
N HIS A 19 15.73 3.63 5.34
CA HIS A 19 15.12 4.65 6.19
C HIS A 19 13.61 4.41 6.35
N PRO A 20 13.04 4.66 7.55
CA PRO A 20 11.61 4.58 7.78
C PRO A 20 10.86 5.75 7.15
N ILE A 21 9.75 5.43 6.47
CA ILE A 21 8.79 6.37 5.90
C ILE A 21 8.01 7.01 7.04
N SER A 22 8.12 8.33 7.18
CA SER A 22 7.27 9.14 8.05
C SER A 22 6.13 9.74 7.23
N LEU A 23 4.89 9.32 7.51
CA LEU A 23 3.67 9.97 7.06
C LEU A 23 3.35 11.18 7.93
N SER A 24 3.20 12.35 7.30
CA SER A 24 2.32 13.49 7.67
C SER A 24 2.72 14.64 6.75
N SER A 25 1.88 15.20 5.88
CA SER A 25 0.71 15.97 6.28
C SER A 25 -0.11 16.31 5.02
N TYR A 26 -1.41 16.06 5.10
CA TYR A 26 -2.43 16.51 4.16
C TYR A 26 -2.83 17.94 4.55
N SER A 27 -2.80 18.88 3.61
CA SER A 27 -3.68 20.06 3.63
C SER A 27 -3.92 20.59 2.21
N PRO A 28 -5.14 21.07 1.92
CA PRO A 28 -5.63 21.23 0.56
C PRO A 28 -5.31 22.63 0.01
N VAL A 29 -4.84 22.70 -1.23
CA VAL A 29 -4.71 23.98 -1.95
C VAL A 29 -6.02 24.26 -2.69
N SER A 30 -6.71 25.30 -2.19
CA SER A 30 -7.80 26.00 -2.86
C SER A 30 -7.35 26.62 -4.18
N SER A 31 -8.14 26.41 -5.20
CA SER A 31 -8.18 27.18 -6.45
C SER A 31 -8.68 28.60 -6.17
N ARG A 32 -7.80 29.60 -6.29
CA ARG A 32 -8.18 31.01 -6.46
C ARG A 32 -7.34 31.64 -7.57
N LEU A 33 -8.00 31.92 -8.69
CA LEU A 33 -7.51 32.79 -9.76
C LEU A 33 -7.58 34.25 -9.29
N PRO A 34 -6.55 35.08 -9.55
CA PRO A 34 -6.67 36.53 -9.46
C PRO A 34 -7.14 37.08 -10.82
N MET A 35 -8.36 37.61 -10.87
CA MET A 35 -8.78 38.48 -11.96
C MET A 35 -8.42 39.93 -11.61
N SER A 36 -7.39 40.42 -12.30
CA SER A 36 -7.02 41.83 -12.36
C SER A 36 -8.00 42.56 -13.30
N GLY A 37 -8.98 43.25 -12.73
CA GLY A 37 -9.92 44.12 -13.45
C GLY A 37 -9.61 45.58 -13.15
N GLY A 38 -8.97 46.25 -14.10
CA GLY A 38 -8.64 47.67 -14.03
C GLY A 38 -9.89 48.56 -13.97
N ARG A 39 -9.83 49.54 -13.07
CA ARG A 39 -10.75 50.67 -12.97
C ARG A 39 -10.65 51.58 -14.19
N TYR A 40 -11.78 51.94 -14.79
CA TYR A 40 -11.96 53.26 -15.42
C TYR A 40 -13.29 53.82 -14.96
N GLY A 41 -13.25 55.07 -14.51
CA GLY A 41 -14.37 55.77 -13.88
C GLY A 41 -15.35 56.38 -14.87
N ARG A 42 -16.58 56.51 -14.36
CA ARG A 42 -17.53 57.63 -14.46
C ARG A 42 -17.44 58.54 -15.70
N SER A 43 -18.57 58.62 -16.40
CA SER A 43 -19.19 59.89 -16.78
C SER A 43 -20.69 59.68 -16.98
N ALA A 44 -21.49 60.62 -16.48
CA ALA A 44 -22.94 60.58 -16.42
C ALA A 44 -23.56 61.50 -17.50
N SER A 45 -24.61 60.97 -18.16
CA SER A 45 -25.91 61.56 -18.56
C SER A 45 -25.97 62.88 -19.39
N PRO A 46 -27.09 63.22 -20.09
CA PRO A 46 -28.41 62.54 -20.13
C PRO A 46 -28.96 62.26 -21.54
N ALA A 47 -29.95 61.35 -21.59
CA ALA A 47 -30.83 61.12 -22.73
C ALA A 47 -32.01 62.12 -22.68
N VAL A 48 -32.31 62.75 -23.81
CA VAL A 48 -33.47 63.63 -23.98
C VAL A 48 -34.52 62.91 -24.83
N ALA A 49 -35.77 63.00 -24.36
CA ALA A 49 -36.94 62.32 -24.84
C ALA A 49 -37.34 62.70 -26.27
N ALA A 50 -37.75 61.70 -27.05
CA ALA A 50 -38.49 61.88 -28.29
C ALA A 50 -39.97 62.13 -27.97
N ARG A 51 -40.50 63.27 -28.43
CA ARG A 51 -41.95 63.49 -28.53
C ARG A 51 -42.39 63.21 -29.95
N SER A 52 -43.38 62.33 -30.08
CA SER A 52 -44.20 62.16 -31.27
C SER A 52 -45.39 63.13 -31.20
N THR A 53 -45.68 63.83 -32.29
CA THR A 53 -47.03 64.36 -32.55
C THR A 53 -47.33 64.31 -34.03
N THR A 54 -48.41 63.61 -34.33
CA THR A 54 -48.95 63.28 -35.64
C THR A 54 -50.01 64.31 -36.04
N TYR A 55 -50.07 64.62 -37.34
CA TYR A 55 -51.12 65.38 -38.02
C TYR A 55 -52.50 64.72 -37.93
N HIS A 56 -53.60 65.50 -38.08
CA HIS A 56 -54.83 65.26 -38.89
C HIS A 56 -55.73 66.53 -38.85
N GLN A 57 -55.96 67.24 -39.97
CA GLN A 57 -57.07 67.15 -40.96
C GLN A 57 -58.51 67.36 -40.41
N GLN A 58 -59.28 68.27 -41.06
CA GLN A 58 -60.69 67.95 -41.38
C GLN A 58 -61.87 68.95 -41.11
N ARG A 59 -62.29 69.77 -42.10
CA ARG A 59 -63.70 70.12 -42.48
C ARG A 59 -64.66 71.09 -41.69
N SER A 60 -65.01 72.19 -42.39
CA SER A 60 -66.33 72.58 -43.00
C SER A 60 -67.64 72.89 -42.22
N ARG A 61 -68.07 74.19 -42.29
CA ARG A 61 -69.40 74.83 -42.61
C ARG A 61 -70.66 74.54 -41.73
N PRO A 62 -71.76 75.36 -41.76
CA PRO A 62 -72.13 76.52 -42.62
C PRO A 62 -72.67 77.81 -41.89
N ALA A 63 -73.08 78.81 -42.70
CA ALA A 63 -73.53 80.19 -42.40
C ALA A 63 -74.94 80.32 -41.75
N PRO A 64 -75.34 81.51 -41.23
CA PRO A 64 -76.04 82.52 -42.07
C PRO A 64 -75.81 84.03 -41.75
N GLN A 65 -75.98 84.83 -42.83
CA GLN A 65 -76.42 86.22 -43.06
C GLN A 65 -76.30 87.38 -42.04
N ALA A 66 -75.56 88.42 -42.52
CA ALA A 66 -75.76 89.89 -42.55
C ALA A 66 -76.39 90.68 -41.38
N PRO A 67 -75.77 91.84 -41.06
CA PRO A 67 -76.42 93.11 -41.36
C PRO A 67 -75.52 94.14 -42.06
N ARG A 68 -76.16 95.26 -42.42
CA ARG A 68 -75.79 96.26 -43.41
C ARG A 68 -75.04 97.48 -42.83
N LEU A 69 -74.21 98.07 -43.71
CA LEU A 69 -73.85 99.50 -43.87
C LEU A 69 -73.03 100.20 -42.79
N SER A 70 -71.83 100.65 -43.16
CA SER A 70 -71.51 102.08 -43.30
C SER A 70 -70.18 102.26 -44.03
N TYR A 71 -70.19 103.12 -45.04
CA TYR A 71 -69.09 103.40 -45.95
C TYR A 71 -68.06 104.30 -45.26
N ASP A 72 -66.83 103.83 -45.06
CA ASP A 72 -65.67 104.72 -45.06
C ASP A 72 -64.38 103.99 -45.43
N LYS A 73 -63.50 104.74 -46.11
CA LYS A 73 -62.32 104.30 -46.88
C LYS A 73 -61.40 103.33 -46.13
N VAL A 74 -61.15 102.16 -46.73
CA VAL A 74 -60.14 101.18 -46.30
C VAL A 74 -58.78 101.51 -46.91
N ASP A 75 -57.75 101.57 -46.06
CA ASP A 75 -56.36 101.84 -46.42
C ASP A 75 -55.64 100.52 -46.76
N PHE A 76 -55.36 100.28 -48.05
CA PHE A 76 -54.80 99.02 -48.57
C PHE A 76 -53.29 98.83 -48.31
N THR A 77 -52.62 99.82 -47.74
CA THR A 77 -51.17 99.79 -47.47
C THR A 77 -50.79 98.90 -46.29
N LEU A 78 -51.63 98.82 -45.26
CA LEU A 78 -51.40 97.99 -44.07
C LEU A 78 -51.63 96.49 -44.35
N ALA A 79 -52.60 96.16 -45.19
CA ALA A 79 -52.90 94.77 -45.56
C ALA A 79 -51.82 94.15 -46.48
N GLU A 80 -51.23 94.95 -47.38
CA GLU A 80 -50.13 94.51 -48.25
C GLU A 80 -48.85 94.24 -47.44
N ALA A 81 -48.55 95.07 -46.43
CA ALA A 81 -47.40 94.89 -45.54
C ALA A 81 -47.51 93.61 -44.69
N ILE A 82 -48.69 93.34 -44.13
CA ILE A 82 -48.97 92.12 -43.35
C ILE A 82 -48.88 90.86 -44.24
N ASN A 83 -49.33 90.94 -45.50
CA ASN A 83 -49.24 89.83 -46.44
C ASN A 83 -47.79 89.56 -46.89
N GLN A 84 -46.98 90.60 -47.08
CA GLN A 84 -45.54 90.44 -47.35
C GLN A 84 -44.78 89.84 -46.15
N GLU A 85 -45.12 90.24 -44.93
CA GLU A 85 -44.56 89.67 -43.69
C GLU A 85 -44.98 88.19 -43.50
N PHE A 86 -46.22 87.84 -43.85
CA PHE A 86 -46.69 86.45 -43.86
C PHE A 86 -46.00 85.58 -44.92
N LEU A 87 -45.75 86.12 -46.12
CA LEU A 87 -45.00 85.42 -47.17
C LEU A 87 -43.53 85.25 -46.78
N ALA A 88 -42.92 86.24 -46.13
CA ALA A 88 -41.56 86.17 -45.63
C ALA A 88 -41.41 85.13 -44.50
N THR A 89 -42.31 85.13 -43.51
CA THR A 89 -42.32 84.14 -42.43
C THR A 89 -42.56 82.72 -42.95
N ARG A 90 -43.49 82.52 -43.89
CA ARG A 90 -43.72 81.22 -44.54
C ARG A 90 -42.54 80.77 -45.40
N SER A 91 -41.85 81.69 -46.08
CA SER A 91 -40.64 81.40 -46.83
C SER A 91 -39.50 80.97 -45.89
N ASN A 92 -39.36 81.64 -44.75
CA ASN A 92 -38.38 81.29 -43.72
C ASN A 92 -38.69 79.93 -43.07
N GLU A 93 -39.94 79.67 -42.69
CA GLU A 93 -40.38 78.38 -42.14
C GLU A 93 -40.20 77.24 -43.15
N LYS A 94 -40.44 77.50 -44.45
CA LYS A 94 -40.15 76.55 -45.52
C LYS A 94 -38.65 76.25 -45.64
N ALA A 95 -37.79 77.26 -45.49
CA ALA A 95 -36.34 77.09 -45.53
C ALA A 95 -35.84 76.28 -44.31
N GLU A 96 -36.37 76.56 -43.12
CA GLU A 96 -36.07 75.80 -41.89
C GLU A 96 -36.54 74.34 -41.99
N LEU A 97 -37.73 74.10 -42.55
CA LEU A 97 -38.22 72.75 -42.82
C LEU A 97 -37.40 72.02 -43.88
N GLN A 98 -36.88 72.73 -44.88
CA GLN A 98 -35.99 72.16 -45.89
C GLN A 98 -34.65 71.77 -45.28
N GLU A 99 -34.03 72.64 -44.47
CA GLU A 99 -32.77 72.34 -43.77
C GLU A 99 -32.94 71.16 -42.81
N LEU A 100 -34.06 71.09 -42.08
CA LEU A 100 -34.38 69.97 -41.21
C LEU A 100 -34.57 68.68 -42.02
N ASN A 101 -35.22 68.74 -43.18
CA ASN A 101 -35.41 67.59 -44.07
C ASN A 101 -34.08 67.11 -44.65
N ASP A 102 -33.21 68.00 -45.12
CA ASP A 102 -31.88 67.67 -45.62
C ASP A 102 -31.03 67.01 -44.51
N ARG A 103 -31.17 67.51 -43.27
CA ARG A 103 -30.54 66.88 -42.11
C ARG A 103 -31.11 65.50 -41.81
N PHE A 104 -32.43 65.30 -41.89
CA PHE A 104 -33.04 63.97 -41.76
C PHE A 104 -32.61 63.02 -42.87
N ALA A 105 -32.50 63.48 -44.11
CA ALA A 105 -32.01 62.68 -45.23
C ALA A 105 -30.58 62.19 -44.95
N SER A 106 -29.69 63.07 -44.47
CA SER A 106 -28.33 62.69 -44.08
C SER A 106 -28.28 61.69 -42.91
N PHE A 107 -29.19 61.81 -41.93
CA PHE A 107 -29.32 60.83 -40.85
C PHE A 107 -29.83 59.47 -41.36
N ILE A 108 -30.80 59.45 -42.27
CA ILE A 108 -31.31 58.20 -42.88
C ILE A 108 -30.21 57.51 -43.68
N GLU A 109 -29.42 58.26 -44.46
CA GLU A 109 -28.25 57.71 -45.16
C GLU A 109 -27.21 57.16 -44.20
N LYS A 110 -26.96 57.84 -43.08
CA LYS A 110 -26.04 57.36 -42.05
C LYS A 110 -26.54 56.09 -41.37
N VAL A 111 -27.83 55.99 -41.07
CA VAL A 111 -28.44 54.78 -40.51
C VAL A 111 -28.35 53.63 -41.49
N ARG A 112 -28.67 53.84 -42.78
CA ARG A 112 -28.52 52.80 -43.82
C ARG A 112 -27.07 52.33 -43.97
N TYR A 113 -26.11 53.25 -43.93
CA TYR A 113 -24.69 52.90 -43.95
C TYR A 113 -24.30 52.05 -42.74
N LEU A 114 -24.75 52.42 -41.55
CA LEU A 114 -24.47 51.68 -40.31
C LEU A 114 -25.17 50.31 -40.29
N GLU A 115 -26.39 50.20 -40.81
CA GLU A 115 -27.11 48.94 -40.96
C GLU A 115 -26.39 48.01 -41.94
N GLN A 116 -25.92 48.54 -43.07
CA GLN A 116 -25.12 47.78 -44.04
C GLN A 116 -23.81 47.30 -43.41
N GLN A 117 -23.12 48.17 -42.67
CA GLN A 117 -21.88 47.82 -41.98
C GLN A 117 -22.10 46.77 -40.87
N ASN A 118 -23.17 46.91 -40.08
CA ASN A 118 -23.55 45.91 -39.08
C ASN A 118 -23.96 44.58 -39.73
N GLY A 119 -24.63 44.61 -40.88
CA GLY A 119 -24.95 43.42 -41.66
C GLY A 119 -23.69 42.69 -42.13
N ALA A 120 -22.70 43.42 -42.65
CA ALA A 120 -21.41 42.86 -43.05
C ALA A 120 -20.65 42.25 -41.86
N LEU A 121 -20.55 42.98 -40.75
CA LEU A 121 -19.91 42.48 -39.52
C LEU A 121 -20.61 41.24 -38.95
N THR A 122 -21.94 41.18 -39.04
CA THR A 122 -22.72 40.02 -38.59
C THR A 122 -22.44 38.80 -39.47
N GLN A 123 -22.30 38.99 -40.79
CA GLN A 123 -21.92 37.90 -41.70
C GLN A 123 -20.50 37.40 -41.45
N GLU A 124 -19.53 38.28 -41.26
CA GLU A 124 -18.15 37.90 -40.90
C GLU A 124 -18.13 37.13 -39.57
N LEU A 125 -18.84 37.62 -38.57
CA LEU A 125 -18.92 36.97 -37.26
C LEU A 125 -19.57 35.58 -37.34
N ASN A 126 -20.58 35.40 -38.19
CA ASN A 126 -21.19 34.10 -38.44
C ASN A 126 -20.24 33.15 -39.20
N GLN A 127 -19.44 33.64 -40.14
CA GLN A 127 -18.42 32.84 -40.83
C GLN A 127 -17.31 32.38 -39.86
N PHE A 128 -16.83 33.27 -39.00
CA PHE A 128 -15.87 32.91 -37.95
C PHE A 128 -16.49 31.90 -36.97
N LYS A 129 -17.73 32.11 -36.50
CA LYS A 129 -18.41 31.14 -35.63
C LYS A 129 -18.60 29.77 -36.29
N GLY A 130 -18.95 29.73 -37.58
CA GLY A 130 -19.07 28.50 -38.34
C GLY A 130 -17.75 27.73 -38.43
N GLN A 131 -16.62 28.43 -38.64
CA GLN A 131 -15.29 27.82 -38.63
C GLN A 131 -14.87 27.27 -37.25
N TYR A 132 -15.27 27.91 -36.15
CA TYR A 132 -14.99 27.41 -34.79
C TYR A 132 -15.92 26.27 -34.36
N GLN A 133 -17.20 26.29 -34.75
CA GLN A 133 -18.15 25.20 -34.47
C GLN A 133 -17.89 23.95 -35.32
N HIS A 134 -17.34 24.11 -36.53
CA HIS A 134 -16.83 23.00 -37.35
C HIS A 134 -15.32 22.84 -37.22
N GLY A 135 -14.73 23.43 -36.17
CA GLY A 135 -13.33 23.29 -35.85
C GLY A 135 -13.02 21.82 -35.71
N GLN A 136 -12.27 21.28 -36.68
CA GLN A 136 -11.67 19.96 -36.57
C GLN A 136 -11.03 19.88 -35.18
N PRO A 137 -11.23 18.77 -34.44
CA PRO A 137 -10.57 18.58 -33.16
C PRO A 137 -9.12 18.99 -33.33
N ASN A 138 -8.69 19.93 -32.48
CA ASN A 138 -7.42 20.62 -32.63
C ASN A 138 -6.36 19.55 -32.87
N ARG A 139 -5.75 19.46 -34.06
CA ARG A 139 -4.91 18.31 -34.48
C ARG A 139 -3.85 17.95 -33.42
N ALA A 140 -3.36 18.96 -32.70
CA ALA A 140 -2.49 18.78 -31.54
C ALA A 140 -3.12 17.96 -30.39
N SER A 141 -4.39 18.22 -30.06
CA SER A 141 -5.16 17.45 -29.08
C SER A 141 -5.36 15.99 -29.49
N GLU A 142 -5.57 15.69 -30.77
CA GLU A 142 -5.69 14.30 -31.25
C GLU A 142 -4.35 13.57 -31.11
N LEU A 143 -3.25 14.19 -31.54
CA LEU A 143 -1.90 13.65 -31.38
C LEU A 143 -1.58 13.40 -29.90
N PHE A 144 -1.87 14.36 -29.00
CA PHE A 144 -1.66 14.14 -27.58
C PHE A 144 -2.53 13.03 -26.99
N GLN A 145 -3.77 12.87 -27.48
CA GLN A 145 -4.62 11.76 -27.07
C GLN A 145 -4.13 10.41 -27.57
N GLU A 146 -3.55 10.34 -28.77
CA GLU A 146 -2.91 9.14 -29.31
C GLU A 146 -1.68 8.75 -28.51
N GLU A 147 -0.80 9.72 -28.22
CA GLU A 147 0.38 9.50 -27.36
C GLU A 147 -0.02 9.03 -25.95
N LEU A 148 -1.06 9.63 -25.35
CA LEU A 148 -1.61 9.19 -24.07
C LEU A 148 -2.14 7.76 -24.11
N ARG A 149 -2.80 7.36 -25.21
CA ARG A 149 -3.29 5.99 -25.41
C ARG A 149 -2.13 5.01 -25.57
N GLU A 150 -1.11 5.36 -26.33
CA GLU A 150 0.05 4.49 -26.53
C GLU A 150 0.89 4.35 -25.25
N LEU A 151 1.11 5.43 -24.50
CA LEU A 151 1.78 5.38 -23.20
C LEU A 151 1.02 4.50 -22.19
N ARG A 152 -0.31 4.56 -22.17
CA ARG A 152 -1.13 3.66 -21.34
C ARG A 152 -0.97 2.21 -21.77
N ARG A 153 -0.99 1.93 -23.08
CA ARG A 153 -0.78 0.59 -23.63
C ARG A 153 0.60 0.03 -23.26
N GLN A 154 1.64 0.87 -23.32
CA GLN A 154 2.99 0.50 -22.91
C GLN A 154 3.08 0.24 -21.40
N MET A 155 2.44 1.08 -20.58
CA MET A 155 2.36 0.86 -19.13
C MET A 155 1.69 -0.47 -18.78
N ASP A 156 0.57 -0.79 -19.45
CA ASP A 156 -0.14 -2.06 -19.25
C ASP A 156 0.69 -3.25 -19.72
N ALA A 157 1.43 -3.11 -20.82
CA ALA A 157 2.33 -4.16 -21.32
C ALA A 157 3.47 -4.44 -20.34
N VAL A 158 4.16 -3.40 -19.88
CA VAL A 158 5.23 -3.52 -18.86
C VAL A 158 4.67 -4.04 -17.54
N GLY A 159 3.45 -3.63 -17.16
CA GLY A 159 2.77 -4.16 -15.97
C GLY A 159 2.56 -5.66 -16.05
N LYS A 160 2.10 -6.18 -17.20
CA LYS A 160 1.93 -7.62 -17.43
C LYS A 160 3.26 -8.38 -17.41
N GLU A 161 4.29 -7.85 -18.06
CA GLU A 161 5.64 -8.46 -18.04
C GLU A 161 6.21 -8.51 -16.62
N ARG A 162 6.07 -7.42 -15.85
CA ARG A 162 6.45 -7.39 -14.44
C ARG A 162 5.73 -8.47 -13.64
N ASP A 163 4.41 -8.58 -13.80
CA ASP A 163 3.62 -9.57 -13.06
C ASP A 163 3.99 -11.01 -13.44
N GLN A 164 4.33 -11.25 -14.72
CA GLN A 164 4.88 -12.53 -15.19
C GLN A 164 6.24 -12.84 -14.53
N TYR A 165 7.19 -11.92 -14.56
CA TYR A 165 8.50 -12.11 -13.94
C TYR A 165 8.41 -12.27 -12.42
N GLN A 166 7.45 -11.60 -11.79
CA GLN A 166 7.18 -11.72 -10.36
C GLN A 166 6.72 -13.15 -10.02
N LEU A 167 5.82 -13.71 -10.82
CA LEU A 167 5.35 -15.09 -10.65
C LEU A 167 6.47 -16.11 -10.92
N GLU A 168 7.28 -15.91 -11.97
CA GLU A 168 8.44 -16.77 -12.25
C GLU A 168 9.46 -16.74 -11.11
N ARG A 169 9.73 -15.55 -10.56
CA ARG A 169 10.63 -15.37 -9.41
C ARG A 169 10.10 -16.12 -8.19
N ASP A 170 8.80 -16.03 -7.91
CA ASP A 170 8.18 -16.66 -6.75
C ASP A 170 8.21 -18.20 -6.90
N ASN A 171 7.90 -18.72 -8.08
CA ASN A 171 8.04 -20.15 -8.39
C ASN A 171 9.49 -20.64 -8.22
N LEU A 172 10.47 -19.90 -8.75
CA LEU A 172 11.89 -20.25 -8.60
C LEU A 172 12.35 -20.18 -7.13
N ALA A 173 11.80 -19.26 -6.34
CA ALA A 173 12.09 -19.18 -4.92
C ALA A 173 11.55 -20.40 -4.16
N GLU A 174 10.35 -20.88 -4.50
CA GLU A 174 9.78 -22.12 -3.97
C GLU A 174 10.63 -23.34 -4.35
N ASP A 175 11.02 -23.46 -5.62
CA ASP A 175 11.90 -24.55 -6.10
C ASP A 175 13.25 -24.56 -5.37
N VAL A 176 13.87 -23.39 -5.19
CA VAL A 176 15.12 -23.26 -4.44
C VAL A 176 14.93 -23.67 -2.97
N SER A 177 13.80 -23.31 -2.35
CA SER A 177 13.48 -23.73 -0.99
C SER A 177 13.33 -25.25 -0.89
N LEU A 178 12.60 -25.87 -1.81
CA LEU A 178 12.42 -27.32 -1.86
C LEU A 178 13.75 -28.06 -2.08
N LEU A 179 14.59 -27.56 -2.98
CA LEU A 179 15.92 -28.13 -3.23
C LEU A 179 16.83 -28.02 -2.01
N LYS A 180 16.79 -26.90 -1.28
CA LYS A 180 17.54 -26.75 -0.02
C LYS A 180 17.06 -27.73 1.05
N GLN A 181 15.74 -27.89 1.20
CA GLN A 181 15.19 -28.87 2.14
C GLN A 181 15.67 -30.28 1.77
N ARG A 182 15.56 -30.67 0.49
CA ARG A 182 16.00 -31.99 0.03
C ARG A 182 17.51 -32.21 0.22
N LEU A 183 18.32 -31.17 0.02
CA LEU A 183 19.76 -31.23 0.27
C LEU A 183 20.06 -31.50 1.75
N GLU A 184 19.36 -30.81 2.65
CA GLU A 184 19.51 -31.01 4.10
C GLU A 184 19.09 -32.42 4.52
N GLU A 185 17.97 -32.92 4.00
CA GLU A 185 17.51 -34.30 4.24
C GLU A 185 18.54 -35.33 3.77
N GLU A 186 19.14 -35.16 2.59
CA GLU A 186 20.19 -36.05 2.09
C GLU A 186 21.50 -35.91 2.88
N ALA A 187 21.85 -34.70 3.33
CA ALA A 187 23.00 -34.48 4.21
C ALA A 187 22.83 -35.20 5.56
N GLN A 188 21.64 -35.15 6.15
CA GLN A 188 21.31 -35.86 7.38
C GLN A 188 21.38 -37.38 7.17
N LYS A 189 20.76 -37.92 6.10
CA LYS A 189 20.85 -39.36 5.78
C LYS A 189 22.28 -39.82 5.58
N ARG A 190 23.11 -39.00 4.92
CA ARG A 190 24.55 -39.27 4.73
C ARG A 190 25.28 -39.30 6.08
N ALA A 191 25.04 -38.34 6.96
CA ALA A 191 25.62 -38.30 8.30
C ALA A 191 25.23 -39.53 9.14
N ASP A 192 23.96 -39.92 9.10
CA ASP A 192 23.46 -41.12 9.80
C ASP A 192 24.12 -42.39 9.25
N ALA A 193 24.24 -42.51 7.93
CA ALA A 193 24.92 -43.63 7.28
C ALA A 193 26.42 -43.68 7.62
N GLU A 194 27.11 -42.53 7.67
CA GLU A 194 28.51 -42.45 8.08
C GLU A 194 28.70 -42.84 9.55
N SER A 195 27.81 -42.38 10.44
CA SER A 195 27.79 -42.77 11.85
C SER A 195 27.60 -44.28 12.02
N ASN A 196 26.64 -44.86 11.30
CA ASN A 196 26.39 -46.31 11.33
C ASN A 196 27.58 -47.11 10.79
N LEU A 197 28.25 -46.62 9.75
CA LEU A 197 29.46 -47.26 9.21
C LEU A 197 30.59 -47.28 10.26
N VAL A 198 30.80 -46.17 10.98
CA VAL A 198 31.77 -46.10 12.07
C VAL A 198 31.42 -47.09 13.19
N ALA A 199 30.14 -47.18 13.56
CA ALA A 199 29.68 -48.16 14.55
C ALA A 199 29.95 -49.61 14.09
N PHE A 200 29.58 -49.96 12.85
CA PHE A 200 29.84 -51.30 12.32
C PHE A 200 31.31 -51.64 12.20
N ARG A 201 32.19 -50.66 11.92
CA ARG A 201 33.65 -50.88 11.97
C ARG A 201 34.09 -51.28 13.36
N LYS A 202 33.61 -50.58 14.38
CA LYS A 202 33.91 -50.93 15.78
C LYS A 202 33.38 -52.33 16.12
N ASP A 203 32.15 -52.65 15.73
CA ASP A 203 31.58 -53.98 15.98
C ASP A 203 32.40 -55.10 15.30
N VAL A 204 32.91 -54.85 14.09
CA VAL A 204 33.83 -55.76 13.40
C VAL A 204 35.14 -55.90 14.17
N ASP A 205 35.74 -54.79 14.61
CA ASP A 205 36.97 -54.83 15.39
C ASP A 205 36.78 -55.61 16.70
N ASP A 206 35.70 -55.33 17.44
CA ASP A 206 35.34 -56.03 18.68
C ASP A 206 35.10 -57.54 18.43
N ALA A 207 34.41 -57.90 17.34
CA ALA A 207 34.23 -59.29 16.94
C ALA A 207 35.55 -59.98 16.55
N THR A 208 36.47 -59.28 15.87
CA THR A 208 37.78 -59.83 15.54
C THR A 208 38.65 -60.06 16.78
N LEU A 209 38.59 -59.15 17.76
CA LEU A 209 39.28 -59.33 19.05
C LEU A 209 38.72 -60.55 19.80
N SER A 210 37.40 -60.67 19.90
CA SER A 210 36.77 -61.84 20.53
C SER A 210 37.14 -63.15 19.82
N ARG A 211 37.19 -63.16 18.48
CA ARG A 211 37.65 -64.31 17.70
C ARG A 211 39.09 -64.69 18.06
N LEU A 212 40.01 -63.70 18.07
CA LEU A 212 41.42 -63.92 18.40
C LEU A 212 41.61 -64.43 19.84
N GLU A 213 40.83 -63.94 20.80
CA GLU A 213 40.83 -64.42 22.18
C GLU A 213 40.40 -65.87 22.27
N LEU A 214 39.34 -66.26 21.54
CA LEU A 214 38.89 -67.65 21.46
C LEU A 214 39.91 -68.55 20.76
N GLU A 215 40.55 -68.08 19.68
CA GLU A 215 41.63 -68.80 19.00
C GLU A 215 42.80 -69.08 19.95
N ARG A 216 43.27 -68.08 20.70
CA ARG A 216 44.31 -68.27 21.73
C ARG A 216 43.87 -69.22 22.84
N LYS A 217 42.60 -69.19 23.23
CA LYS A 217 42.08 -70.12 24.24
C LYS A 217 42.06 -71.55 23.73
N ILE A 218 41.73 -71.76 22.46
CA ILE A 218 41.79 -73.06 21.81
C ILE A 218 43.25 -73.56 21.77
N GLU A 219 44.19 -72.73 21.32
CA GLU A 219 45.62 -73.06 21.30
C GLU A 219 46.13 -73.46 22.69
N SER A 220 45.84 -72.65 23.72
CA SER A 220 46.21 -72.95 25.11
C SER A 220 45.60 -74.26 25.62
N LEU A 221 44.36 -74.58 25.25
CA LEU A 221 43.74 -75.85 25.62
C LEU A 221 44.33 -77.04 24.85
N MET A 222 44.75 -76.84 23.60
CA MET A 222 45.45 -77.85 22.82
C MET A 222 46.82 -78.15 23.42
N ASP A 223 47.58 -77.12 23.79
CA ASP A 223 48.88 -77.26 24.47
C ASP A 223 48.73 -78.01 25.80
N GLU A 224 47.69 -77.70 26.58
CA GLU A 224 47.37 -78.40 27.83
C GLU A 224 47.03 -79.88 27.59
N ILE A 225 46.23 -80.18 26.56
CA ILE A 225 45.91 -81.57 26.18
C ILE A 225 47.19 -82.32 25.77
N GLU A 226 48.08 -81.69 25.00
CA GLU A 226 49.33 -82.31 24.58
C GLU A 226 50.27 -82.54 25.76
N PHE A 227 50.34 -81.58 26.69
CA PHE A 227 51.08 -81.73 27.94
C PHE A 227 50.55 -82.89 28.78
N LEU A 228 49.24 -82.97 29.00
CA LEU A 228 48.61 -84.06 29.75
C LEU A 228 48.82 -85.43 29.08
N LYS A 229 48.81 -85.50 27.74
CA LYS A 229 49.13 -86.73 27.02
C LYS A 229 50.57 -87.16 27.25
N LYS A 230 51.54 -86.25 27.11
CA LYS A 230 52.96 -86.55 27.36
C LYS A 230 53.18 -87.00 28.80
N LEU A 231 52.58 -86.31 29.77
CA LEU A 231 52.64 -86.70 31.18
C LEU A 231 52.07 -88.10 31.40
N HIS A 232 50.93 -88.41 30.78
CA HIS A 232 50.32 -89.73 30.91
C HIS A 232 51.15 -90.84 30.24
N ASP A 233 51.74 -90.56 29.08
CA ASP A 233 52.64 -91.50 28.40
C ASP A 233 53.90 -91.77 29.25
N GLU A 234 54.47 -90.72 29.87
CA GLU A 234 55.58 -90.84 30.83
C GLU A 234 55.18 -91.65 32.07
N GLU A 235 54.02 -91.38 32.67
CA GLU A 235 53.51 -92.15 33.81
C GLU A 235 53.26 -93.62 33.47
N ILE A 236 52.71 -93.92 32.29
CA ILE A 236 52.55 -95.30 31.80
C ILE A 236 53.91 -95.95 31.62
N GLN A 237 54.87 -95.25 31.02
CA GLN A 237 56.22 -95.76 30.82
C GLN A 237 56.90 -96.04 32.17
N ASP A 238 56.78 -95.15 33.15
CA ASP A 238 57.28 -95.33 34.50
C ASP A 238 56.62 -96.50 35.23
N VAL A 239 55.30 -96.68 35.08
CA VAL A 239 54.58 -97.84 35.62
C VAL A 239 55.03 -99.13 34.91
N GLN A 240 55.23 -99.11 33.60
CA GLN A 240 55.66 -100.28 32.84
C GLN A 240 57.11 -100.67 33.16
N VAL A 241 57.99 -99.68 33.30
CA VAL A 241 59.36 -99.85 33.81
C VAL A 241 59.31 -100.33 35.25
N SER A 242 58.46 -99.79 36.12
CA SER A 242 58.30 -100.24 37.51
C SER A 242 57.82 -101.69 37.57
N VAL A 243 56.87 -102.11 36.72
CA VAL A 243 56.40 -103.49 36.61
C VAL A 243 57.48 -104.43 36.06
N GLN A 244 58.21 -104.05 35.00
CA GLN A 244 59.34 -104.82 34.47
C GLN A 244 60.51 -104.88 35.47
N THR A 245 60.79 -103.79 36.16
CA THR A 245 61.83 -103.69 37.19
C THR A 245 61.39 -104.43 38.44
N HIS A 246 60.10 -104.54 38.77
CA HIS A 246 59.62 -105.43 39.84
C HIS A 246 59.62 -106.91 39.42
N GLN A 247 59.41 -107.21 38.13
CA GLN A 247 59.62 -108.56 37.57
C GLN A 247 61.11 -108.94 37.50
N LEU A 248 62.02 -107.98 37.29
CA LEU A 248 63.47 -108.19 37.21
C LEU A 248 64.18 -108.03 38.56
N LYS A 249 63.75 -107.17 39.50
CA LYS A 249 64.31 -107.04 40.87
C LYS A 249 64.03 -108.24 41.77
N MET A 250 63.19 -109.17 41.35
CA MET A 250 63.10 -110.47 42.01
C MET A 250 64.35 -111.35 41.74
N GLU A 251 65.20 -110.98 40.78
CA GLU A 251 66.49 -111.61 40.52
C GLU A 251 67.60 -110.54 40.46
N VAL A 252 68.65 -110.70 41.25
CA VAL A 252 69.90 -109.93 41.12
C VAL A 252 69.91 -108.53 41.76
N ASP A 253 70.00 -108.61 43.09
CA ASP A 253 71.20 -108.24 43.84
C ASP A 253 71.16 -107.01 44.74
N SER A 254 71.48 -107.35 45.97
CA SER A 254 71.82 -106.52 47.11
C SER A 254 73.26 -106.04 47.02
N SER A 255 73.52 -104.88 47.65
CA SER A 255 74.81 -104.49 48.23
C SER A 255 75.80 -103.69 47.36
N SER A 256 75.52 -102.40 47.24
CA SER A 256 76.52 -101.43 47.70
C SER A 256 75.78 -100.41 48.58
N ARG A 257 76.28 -100.16 49.79
CA ARG A 257 75.71 -99.13 50.68
C ARG A 257 76.07 -97.77 50.08
N PRO A 258 75.13 -97.04 49.45
CA PRO A 258 75.36 -95.64 49.13
C PRO A 258 75.29 -94.89 50.46
N ASP A 259 75.94 -93.73 50.55
CA ASP A 259 75.80 -92.87 51.72
C ASP A 259 74.34 -92.37 51.83
N LEU A 260 73.51 -93.19 52.46
CA LEU A 260 72.08 -93.00 52.63
C LEU A 260 71.79 -91.69 53.36
N THR A 261 72.75 -91.25 54.18
CA THR A 261 72.66 -90.00 54.93
C THR A 261 72.81 -88.79 54.02
N GLY A 262 73.70 -88.85 53.02
CA GLY A 262 73.85 -87.81 51.99
C GLY A 262 72.64 -87.74 51.06
N ALA A 263 72.21 -88.88 50.51
CA ALA A 263 71.05 -88.94 49.61
C ALA A 263 69.73 -88.54 50.30
N LEU A 264 69.50 -88.95 51.56
CA LEU A 264 68.33 -88.50 52.33
C LEU A 264 68.40 -87.01 52.66
N ARG A 265 69.61 -86.46 52.89
CA ARG A 265 69.81 -85.02 53.10
C ARG A 265 69.53 -84.23 51.82
N ASP A 266 69.96 -84.72 50.66
CA ASP A 266 69.72 -84.10 49.36
C ASP A 266 68.25 -84.18 48.94
N ILE A 267 67.59 -85.32 49.15
CA ILE A 267 66.14 -85.47 48.92
C ILE A 267 65.38 -84.50 49.82
N ARG A 268 65.75 -84.40 51.11
CA ARG A 268 65.14 -83.44 52.04
C ARG A 268 65.35 -82.00 51.58
N ALA A 269 66.55 -81.64 51.16
CA ALA A 269 66.86 -80.30 50.65
C ALA A 269 66.08 -79.98 49.36
N GLN A 270 65.89 -80.96 48.47
CA GLN A 270 65.05 -80.81 47.28
C GLN A 270 63.57 -80.61 47.66
N TYR A 271 63.03 -81.41 48.59
CA TYR A 271 61.66 -81.22 49.08
C TYR A 271 61.46 -79.87 49.77
N GLU A 272 62.42 -79.43 50.58
CA GLU A 272 62.39 -78.09 51.18
C GLU A 272 62.44 -76.99 50.11
N THR A 273 63.25 -77.15 49.06
CA THR A 273 63.32 -76.21 47.94
C THR A 273 62.02 -76.18 47.13
N ILE A 274 61.44 -77.34 46.83
CA ILE A 274 60.16 -77.46 46.11
C ILE A 274 59.02 -76.88 46.95
N ALA A 275 58.98 -77.16 48.25
CA ALA A 275 57.97 -76.62 49.15
C ALA A 275 58.08 -75.08 49.27
N MET A 276 59.30 -74.55 49.41
CA MET A 276 59.52 -73.09 49.39
C MET A 276 59.10 -72.47 48.06
N LYS A 277 59.48 -73.08 46.94
CA LYS A 277 59.14 -72.60 45.60
C LYS A 277 57.62 -72.64 45.37
N ASN A 278 56.97 -73.73 45.72
CA ASN A 278 55.51 -73.87 45.62
C ASN A 278 54.77 -72.83 46.49
N MET A 279 55.26 -72.58 47.71
CA MET A 279 54.69 -71.55 48.59
C MET A 279 54.88 -70.15 48.00
N GLN A 280 56.07 -69.83 47.48
CA GLN A 280 56.34 -68.54 46.83
C GLN A 280 55.51 -68.34 45.56
N GLU A 281 55.43 -69.36 44.70
CA GLU A 281 54.62 -69.33 43.47
C GLU A 281 53.13 -69.16 43.81
N SER A 282 52.63 -69.83 44.86
CA SER A 282 51.26 -69.66 45.34
C SER A 282 51.02 -68.25 45.85
N GLU A 283 51.92 -67.68 46.65
CA GLU A 283 51.84 -66.29 47.11
C GLU A 283 51.86 -65.29 45.96
N GLU A 284 52.76 -65.45 45.00
CA GLU A 284 52.85 -64.59 43.82
C GLU A 284 51.60 -64.70 42.94
N TRP A 285 51.06 -65.91 42.78
CA TRP A 285 49.81 -66.16 42.07
C TRP A 285 48.62 -65.46 42.75
N TYR A 286 48.49 -65.60 44.08
CA TYR A 286 47.45 -64.91 44.83
C TYR A 286 47.63 -63.40 44.77
N LYS A 287 48.84 -62.87 44.96
CA LYS A 287 49.13 -61.43 44.84
C LYS A 287 48.73 -60.89 43.46
N SER A 288 49.09 -61.61 42.40
CA SER A 288 48.72 -61.28 41.03
C SER A 288 47.20 -61.29 40.84
N LYS A 289 46.50 -62.32 41.35
CA LYS A 289 45.02 -62.37 41.27
C LYS A 289 44.31 -61.30 42.09
N PHE A 290 44.82 -60.95 43.27
CA PHE A 290 44.30 -59.81 44.02
C PHE A 290 44.55 -58.49 43.29
N ALA A 291 45.70 -58.32 42.66
CA ALA A 291 46.00 -57.14 41.85
C ALA A 291 45.05 -57.03 40.64
N ASP A 292 44.88 -58.11 39.86
CA ASP A 292 43.94 -58.18 38.72
C ASP A 292 42.51 -57.82 39.14
N LEU A 293 42.02 -58.42 40.23
CA LEU A 293 40.68 -58.16 40.76
C LEU A 293 40.52 -56.72 41.21
N THR A 294 41.54 -56.17 41.90
CA THR A 294 41.54 -54.78 42.37
C THR A 294 41.53 -53.81 41.18
N GLU A 295 42.32 -54.09 40.15
CA GLU A 295 42.41 -53.26 38.95
C GLU A 295 41.11 -53.32 38.14
N SER A 296 40.52 -54.52 37.98
CA SER A 296 39.20 -54.71 37.36
C SER A 296 38.10 -53.96 38.11
N ALA A 297 38.08 -54.04 39.45
CA ALA A 297 37.14 -53.30 40.28
C ALA A 297 37.30 -51.77 40.14
N LYS A 298 38.54 -51.26 40.05
CA LYS A 298 38.82 -49.84 39.78
C LYS A 298 38.29 -49.42 38.41
N ARG A 299 38.60 -50.17 37.34
CA ARG A 299 38.10 -49.90 35.98
C ARG A 299 36.58 -49.87 35.93
N ASN A 300 35.91 -50.81 36.59
CA ASN A 300 34.44 -50.84 36.67
C ASN A 300 33.89 -49.62 37.43
N THR A 301 34.52 -49.25 38.54
CA THR A 301 34.13 -48.05 39.31
C THR A 301 34.29 -46.77 38.49
N ASP A 302 35.38 -46.65 37.75
CA ASP A 302 35.64 -45.50 36.86
C ASP A 302 34.66 -45.47 35.69
N ALA A 303 34.38 -46.61 35.06
CA ALA A 303 33.37 -46.73 34.00
C ALA A 303 31.97 -46.34 34.50
N LEU A 304 31.59 -46.77 35.71
CA LEU A 304 30.33 -46.39 36.34
C LEU A 304 30.29 -44.88 36.64
N ARG A 305 31.41 -44.30 37.09
CA ARG A 305 31.52 -42.85 37.33
C ARG A 305 31.33 -42.08 36.03
N GLN A 306 31.96 -42.53 34.95
CA GLN A 306 31.85 -41.91 33.63
C GLN A 306 30.41 -42.00 33.10
N ALA A 307 29.80 -43.19 33.13
CA ALA A 307 28.42 -43.37 32.70
C ALA A 307 27.42 -42.49 33.48
N LYS A 308 27.65 -42.29 34.80
CA LYS A 308 26.85 -41.36 35.61
C LYS A 308 27.07 -39.90 35.21
N GLN A 309 28.30 -39.51 34.89
CA GLN A 309 28.62 -38.18 34.42
C GLN A 309 27.93 -37.91 33.08
N ASP A 310 28.06 -38.82 32.11
CA ASP A 310 27.43 -38.71 30.79
C ASP A 310 25.90 -38.62 30.90
N ALA A 311 25.28 -39.49 31.72
CA ALA A 311 23.83 -39.43 31.96
C ALA A 311 23.39 -38.09 32.58
N SER A 312 24.21 -37.51 33.47
CA SER A 312 23.93 -36.20 34.06
C SER A 312 24.04 -35.05 33.05
N GLU A 313 24.99 -35.15 32.11
CA GLU A 313 25.19 -34.19 31.04
C GLU A 313 24.06 -34.26 30.01
N SER A 314 23.68 -35.47 29.57
CA SER A 314 22.51 -35.64 28.70
C SER A 314 21.24 -35.09 29.34
N ARG A 315 21.04 -35.30 30.65
CA ARG A 315 19.89 -34.72 31.36
C ARG A 315 19.93 -33.18 31.37
N ARG A 316 21.11 -32.57 31.54
CA ARG A 316 21.27 -31.10 31.46
C ARG A 316 20.99 -30.58 30.06
N GLN A 317 21.46 -31.28 29.03
CA GLN A 317 21.22 -30.92 27.63
C GLN A 317 19.72 -31.00 27.28
N ILE A 318 19.02 -32.04 27.74
CA ILE A 318 17.56 -32.15 27.58
C ILE A 318 16.85 -30.97 28.26
N GLN A 319 17.26 -30.59 29.48
CA GLN A 319 16.68 -29.44 30.16
C GLN A 319 16.93 -28.13 29.41
N ALA A 320 18.15 -27.90 28.91
CA ALA A 320 18.49 -26.71 28.14
C ALA A 320 17.66 -26.61 26.85
N LEU A 321 17.55 -27.71 26.10
CA LEU A 321 16.74 -27.78 24.88
C LEU A 321 15.24 -27.56 25.18
N ASN A 322 14.72 -28.12 26.27
CA ASN A 322 13.33 -27.86 26.67
C ASN A 322 13.09 -26.38 27.00
N CYS A 323 14.02 -25.73 27.72
CA CYS A 323 13.92 -24.29 27.99
C CYS A 323 13.97 -23.46 26.70
N GLU A 324 14.80 -23.84 25.72
CA GLU A 324 14.86 -23.18 24.42
C GLU A 324 13.55 -23.36 23.63
N ILE A 325 12.99 -24.58 23.61
CA ILE A 325 11.68 -24.87 23.01
C ILE A 325 10.59 -23.99 23.63
N ASP A 326 10.54 -23.90 24.95
CA ASP A 326 9.53 -23.10 25.65
C ASP A 326 9.73 -21.60 25.41
N ALA A 327 10.97 -21.12 25.35
CA ALA A 327 11.27 -19.74 24.96
C ALA A 327 10.78 -19.44 23.53
N MET A 328 11.04 -20.33 22.58
CA MET A 328 10.59 -20.18 21.19
C MET A 328 9.06 -20.29 21.03
N LYS A 329 8.39 -21.11 21.84
CA LYS A 329 6.92 -21.13 21.89
C LYS A 329 6.37 -19.81 22.40
N ASN A 330 6.94 -19.27 23.49
CA ASN A 330 6.52 -17.99 24.05
C ASN A 330 6.71 -16.82 23.07
N THR A 331 7.83 -16.80 22.32
CA THR A 331 8.04 -15.77 21.29
C THR A 331 7.08 -15.92 20.12
N ASN A 332 6.78 -17.15 19.69
CA ASN A 332 5.78 -17.41 18.65
C ASN A 332 4.37 -16.94 19.10
N GLU A 333 3.95 -17.30 20.30
CA GLU A 333 2.67 -16.84 20.87
C GLU A 333 2.60 -15.31 20.98
N ALA A 334 3.71 -14.65 21.35
CA ALA A 334 3.81 -13.20 21.38
C ALA A 334 3.62 -12.58 19.98
N LEU A 335 4.29 -13.12 18.96
CA LEU A 335 4.15 -12.65 17.58
C LEU A 335 2.75 -12.89 17.03
N LEU A 336 2.13 -14.05 17.28
CA LEU A 336 0.75 -14.34 16.88
C LEU A 336 -0.27 -13.44 17.57
N ARG A 337 0.01 -13.00 18.80
CA ARG A 337 -0.83 -12.02 19.50
C ARG A 337 -0.68 -10.64 18.89
N GLN A 338 0.55 -10.20 18.64
CA GLN A 338 0.82 -8.93 17.98
C GLN A 338 0.20 -8.84 16.58
N MET A 339 0.25 -9.94 15.81
CA MET A 339 -0.38 -10.01 14.49
C MET A 339 -1.89 -9.83 14.59
N ARG A 340 -2.56 -10.53 15.52
CA ARG A 340 -4.00 -10.35 15.77
C ARG A 340 -4.35 -8.93 16.23
N GLU A 341 -3.56 -8.34 17.12
CA GLU A 341 -3.75 -6.95 17.55
C GLU A 341 -3.62 -5.97 16.37
N MET A 342 -2.68 -6.19 15.44
CA MET A 342 -2.58 -5.39 14.22
C MET A 342 -3.75 -5.61 13.26
N GLU A 343 -4.21 -6.84 13.08
CA GLU A 343 -5.39 -7.17 12.27
C GLU A 343 -6.65 -6.49 12.83
N ASP A 344 -6.86 -6.54 14.14
CA ASP A 344 -7.97 -5.87 14.83
C ASP A 344 -7.87 -4.35 14.68
N GLN A 345 -6.67 -3.77 14.84
CA GLN A 345 -6.44 -2.34 14.67
C GLN A 345 -6.74 -1.89 13.23
N PHE A 346 -6.29 -2.64 12.22
CA PHE A 346 -6.63 -2.36 10.83
C PHE A 346 -8.12 -2.55 10.55
N GLY A 347 -8.77 -3.54 11.16
CA GLY A 347 -10.21 -3.73 11.09
C GLY A 347 -10.98 -2.50 11.60
N ILE A 348 -10.54 -1.94 12.74
CA ILE A 348 -11.11 -0.69 13.28
C ILE A 348 -10.86 0.47 12.33
N GLU A 349 -9.64 0.65 11.83
CA GLU A 349 -9.30 1.75 10.89
C GLU A 349 -10.12 1.67 9.60
N ILE A 350 -10.26 0.48 9.01
CA ILE A 350 -11.11 0.25 7.83
C ILE A 350 -12.56 0.62 8.14
N GLY A 351 -13.09 0.21 9.29
CA GLY A 351 -14.42 0.60 9.75
C GLY A 351 -14.57 2.12 9.83
N THR A 352 -13.59 2.82 10.41
CA THR A 352 -13.64 4.30 10.50
C THR A 352 -13.59 4.98 9.13
N TYR A 353 -12.83 4.45 8.17
CA TYR A 353 -12.82 4.96 6.80
C TYR A 353 -14.15 4.72 6.11
N GLN A 354 -14.77 3.55 6.32
CA GLN A 354 -16.07 3.21 5.74
C GLN A 354 -17.20 4.09 6.31
N ASP A 355 -17.17 4.37 7.62
CA ASP A 355 -18.10 5.31 8.26
C ASP A 355 -17.92 6.74 7.70
N ASN A 356 -16.68 7.18 7.53
CA ASN A 356 -16.38 8.48 6.93
C ASN A 356 -16.86 8.60 5.48
N VAL A 357 -16.66 7.56 4.67
CA VAL A 357 -17.19 7.49 3.30
C VAL A 357 -18.70 7.58 3.33
N SER A 358 -19.37 6.78 4.17
CA SER A 358 -20.84 6.79 4.30
C SER A 358 -21.37 8.17 4.70
N ARG A 359 -20.71 8.83 5.67
CA ARG A 359 -21.06 10.20 6.09
C ARG A 359 -20.94 11.20 4.95
N LEU A 360 -19.86 11.15 4.17
CA LEU A 360 -19.65 12.04 3.03
C LEU A 360 -20.66 11.77 1.90
N GLU A 361 -20.99 10.50 1.66
CA GLU A 361 -22.03 10.12 0.70
C GLU A 361 -23.41 10.65 1.09
N ASP A 362 -23.75 10.57 2.39
CA ASP A 362 -24.99 11.13 2.94
C ASP A 362 -25.03 12.66 2.81
N GLU A 363 -23.91 13.34 3.10
CA GLU A 363 -23.77 14.80 2.95
C GLU A 363 -23.94 15.22 1.47
N ILE A 364 -23.35 14.48 0.54
CA ILE A 364 -23.55 14.70 -0.90
C ILE A 364 -25.02 14.49 -1.29
N ARG A 365 -25.67 13.46 -0.75
CA ARG A 365 -27.09 13.17 -1.02
C ARG A 365 -27.97 14.30 -0.53
N HIS A 366 -27.73 14.77 0.69
CA HIS A 366 -28.42 15.89 1.30
C HIS A 366 -28.27 17.18 0.46
N LEU A 367 -27.05 17.56 0.08
CA LEU A 367 -26.80 18.75 -0.73
C LEU A 367 -27.45 18.67 -2.12
N LYS A 368 -27.52 17.47 -2.72
CA LYS A 368 -28.26 17.26 -3.98
C LYS A 368 -29.77 17.49 -3.81
N GLU A 369 -30.35 17.01 -2.72
CA GLU A 369 -31.76 17.24 -2.39
C GLU A 369 -32.05 18.73 -2.14
N GLU A 370 -31.16 19.42 -1.43
CA GLU A 370 -31.23 20.87 -1.21
C GLU A 370 -31.19 21.65 -2.54
N MET A 371 -30.23 21.31 -3.40
CA MET A 371 -30.12 21.93 -4.72
C MET A 371 -31.37 21.69 -5.57
N ALA A 372 -31.92 20.48 -5.55
CA ALA A 372 -33.16 20.15 -6.25
C ALA A 372 -34.39 20.89 -5.67
N ARG A 373 -34.38 21.20 -4.37
CA ARG A 373 -35.41 22.04 -3.72
C ARG A 373 -35.32 23.48 -4.19
N HIS A 374 -34.13 24.09 -4.15
CA HIS A 374 -33.92 25.45 -4.62
C HIS A 374 -34.27 25.62 -6.09
N LEU A 375 -33.91 24.66 -6.95
CA LEU A 375 -34.30 24.69 -8.36
C LEU A 375 -35.82 24.73 -8.55
N ARG A 376 -36.58 24.00 -7.73
CA ARG A 376 -38.05 24.04 -7.74
C ARG A 376 -38.58 25.40 -7.27
N GLU A 377 -38.05 25.92 -6.16
CA GLU A 377 -38.42 27.26 -5.65
C GLU A 377 -38.14 28.38 -6.67
N TYR A 378 -37.01 28.33 -7.37
CA TYR A 378 -36.68 29.27 -8.45
C TYR A 378 -37.65 29.15 -9.63
N GLN A 379 -38.02 27.93 -10.02
CA GLN A 379 -39.00 27.71 -11.09
C GLN A 379 -40.38 28.25 -10.70
N ASP A 380 -40.81 28.04 -9.47
CA ASP A 380 -42.09 28.56 -8.95
C ASP A 380 -42.09 30.09 -8.91
N LEU A 381 -41.00 30.71 -8.45
CA LEU A 381 -40.85 32.17 -8.47
C LEU A 381 -40.84 32.74 -9.90
N LEU A 382 -40.19 32.05 -10.84
CA LEU A 382 -40.22 32.42 -12.25
C LEU A 382 -41.65 32.36 -12.81
N ASN A 383 -42.41 31.31 -12.48
CA ASN A 383 -43.81 31.18 -12.88
C ASN A 383 -44.66 32.34 -12.34
N VAL A 384 -44.50 32.72 -11.07
CA VAL A 384 -45.17 33.90 -10.47
C VAL A 384 -44.78 35.19 -11.20
N LYS A 385 -43.49 35.38 -11.49
CA LYS A 385 -43.00 36.55 -12.22
C LYS A 385 -43.64 36.65 -13.61
N MET A 386 -43.73 35.52 -14.33
CA MET A 386 -44.38 35.48 -15.64
C MET A 386 -45.87 35.83 -15.55
N ALA A 387 -46.58 35.34 -14.52
CA ALA A 387 -47.97 35.72 -14.28
C ALA A 387 -48.13 37.23 -14.04
N LEU A 388 -47.25 37.80 -13.21
CA LEU A 388 -47.22 39.25 -12.96
C LEU A 388 -46.90 40.07 -14.22
N ASP A 389 -45.98 39.61 -15.08
CA ASP A 389 -45.72 40.29 -16.36
C ASP A 389 -46.97 40.32 -17.25
N ILE A 390 -47.71 39.21 -17.29
CA ILE A 390 -48.98 39.12 -18.03
C ILE A 390 -49.99 40.09 -17.42
N GLU A 391 -50.16 40.10 -16.09
CA GLU A 391 -51.03 41.05 -15.40
C GLU A 391 -50.66 42.51 -15.72
N ILE A 392 -49.38 42.88 -15.61
CA ILE A 392 -48.89 44.22 -15.96
C ILE A 392 -49.19 44.55 -17.42
N ALA A 393 -48.99 43.61 -18.35
CA ALA A 393 -49.33 43.82 -19.75
C ALA A 393 -50.83 44.03 -19.95
N THR A 394 -51.68 43.29 -19.24
CA THR A 394 -53.14 43.49 -19.28
C THR A 394 -53.57 44.82 -18.67
N TYR A 395 -52.99 45.22 -17.53
CA TYR A 395 -53.26 46.53 -16.91
C TYR A 395 -52.84 47.66 -17.85
N ARG A 396 -51.63 47.60 -18.45
CA ARG A 396 -51.19 48.59 -19.45
C ARG A 396 -52.19 48.73 -20.60
N LYS A 397 -52.66 47.61 -21.15
CA LYS A 397 -53.66 47.59 -22.24
C LYS A 397 -55.02 48.19 -21.82
N LEU A 398 -55.45 47.98 -20.58
CA LEU A 398 -56.67 48.59 -20.04
C LEU A 398 -56.51 50.10 -19.83
N LEU A 399 -55.37 50.55 -19.30
CA LEU A 399 -55.06 51.98 -19.14
C LEU A 399 -54.98 52.71 -20.49
N GLU A 400 -54.36 52.12 -21.51
CA GLU A 400 -54.37 52.64 -22.89
C GLU A 400 -55.82 52.74 -23.45
N GLY A 401 -56.73 51.86 -23.02
CA GLY A 401 -58.15 51.88 -23.34
C GLY A 401 -58.99 52.89 -22.55
N GLU A 402 -58.55 53.30 -21.36
CA GLU A 402 -59.20 54.36 -20.55
C GLU A 402 -58.69 55.76 -20.90
N GLU A 403 -57.41 55.93 -21.25
CA GLU A 403 -56.88 57.19 -21.78
C GLU A 403 -57.54 57.60 -23.12
N SER A 404 -58.12 56.63 -23.84
CA SER A 404 -58.91 56.87 -25.06
C SER A 404 -60.40 57.16 -24.80
N ARG A 405 -60.88 57.12 -23.55
CA ARG A 405 -62.28 57.41 -23.16
C ARG A 405 -62.47 58.49 -22.10
N ALA A 406 -61.42 58.92 -21.39
CA ALA A 406 -61.51 60.00 -20.41
C ALA A 406 -61.09 61.36 -21.02
N PRO A 407 -61.92 62.43 -20.93
CA PRO A 407 -61.50 63.77 -21.30
C PRO A 407 -60.47 64.30 -20.29
N VAL A 408 -59.50 65.06 -20.81
CA VAL A 408 -58.57 65.87 -20.02
C VAL A 408 -59.37 66.78 -19.08
N LEU A 409 -59.32 66.47 -17.78
CA LEU A 409 -59.77 67.35 -16.71
C LEU A 409 -58.55 67.77 -15.87
N PRO A 410 -58.53 69.01 -15.36
CA PRO A 410 -57.34 69.59 -14.77
C PRO A 410 -57.07 69.06 -13.37
N ASP A 411 -55.77 68.84 -13.15
CA ASP A 411 -54.99 68.75 -11.92
C ASP A 411 -55.72 69.14 -10.63
N THR A 412 -56.00 68.16 -9.75
CA THR A 412 -56.31 68.42 -8.34
C THR A 412 -55.75 67.34 -7.40
N HIS A 413 -54.66 67.72 -6.73
CA HIS A 413 -54.31 67.44 -5.34
C HIS A 413 -54.06 66.00 -4.85
N GLY A 414 -52.82 65.79 -4.41
CA GLY A 414 -52.53 64.87 -3.30
C GLY A 414 -51.09 64.36 -3.28
N LYS A 415 -50.10 65.20 -2.97
CA LYS A 415 -48.77 64.69 -2.56
C LYS A 415 -48.92 63.98 -1.21
N LYS A 416 -49.21 62.67 -1.24
CA LYS A 416 -48.96 61.78 -0.11
C LYS A 416 -47.54 61.25 -0.27
N THR A 417 -46.62 61.81 0.50
CA THR A 417 -45.25 61.30 0.63
C THR A 417 -45.33 59.96 1.35
N VAL A 418 -45.21 58.86 0.63
CA VAL A 418 -45.05 57.52 1.22
C VAL A 418 -43.56 57.33 1.50
N VAL A 419 -43.20 57.34 2.79
CA VAL A 419 -41.84 56.98 3.23
C VAL A 419 -41.74 55.46 3.19
N ILE A 420 -40.98 54.95 2.22
CA ILE A 420 -40.65 53.53 2.13
C ILE A 420 -39.45 53.29 3.06
N LYS A 421 -39.67 52.58 4.17
CA LYS A 421 -38.58 52.07 5.02
C LYS A 421 -38.15 50.71 4.50
N THR A 422 -36.96 50.64 3.94
CA THR A 422 -36.34 49.37 3.54
C THR A 422 -35.72 48.74 4.79
N VAL A 423 -36.19 47.56 5.19
CA VAL A 423 -35.58 46.75 6.26
C VAL A 423 -34.64 45.76 5.58
N GLU A 424 -33.34 45.94 5.72
CA GLU A 424 -32.35 44.92 5.32
C GLU A 424 -32.24 43.90 6.45
N THR A 425 -32.75 42.69 6.22
CA THR A 425 -32.49 41.54 7.08
C THR A 425 -31.27 40.77 6.59
N ARG A 426 -30.22 40.72 7.40
CA ARG A 426 -29.19 39.67 7.36
C ARG A 426 -29.24 38.92 8.68
N ASP A 427 -29.40 37.60 8.61
CA ASP A 427 -29.28 36.67 9.73
C ASP A 427 -30.25 36.86 10.91
N GLY A 428 -31.48 37.33 10.66
CA GLY A 428 -32.62 37.09 11.56
C GLY A 428 -32.82 38.02 12.76
N GLU A 429 -32.02 39.08 12.95
CA GLU A 429 -32.30 40.12 13.95
C GLU A 429 -32.47 41.51 13.32
N VAL A 430 -33.44 42.28 13.82
CA VAL A 430 -33.84 43.60 13.30
C VAL A 430 -33.12 44.71 14.07
N GLU A 431 -32.07 45.31 13.51
CA GLU A 431 -31.48 46.54 14.03
C GLU A 431 -32.09 47.79 13.36
N GLY A 432 -32.81 48.60 14.14
CA GLY A 432 -32.92 50.06 13.98
C GLY A 432 -33.59 50.64 12.73
N PHE A 433 -34.66 51.42 12.92
CA PHE A 433 -35.28 52.20 11.85
C PHE A 433 -34.45 53.44 11.50
N MET A 434 -33.84 53.49 10.30
CA MET A 434 -33.45 54.77 9.69
C MET A 434 -34.62 55.32 8.87
N THR A 435 -35.02 56.56 9.18
CA THR A 435 -36.04 57.36 8.47
C THR A 435 -35.49 58.05 7.23
#